data_AF-A0A1W2B5I2-F1
#
_entry.id   AF-A0A1W2B5I2-F1
#
_cell.length_a   1.000
_cell.length_b   1.000
_cell.length_c   1.000
_cell.angle_alpha   90.00
_cell.angle_beta   90.00
_cell.angle_gamma   90.00
#
_symmetry.space_group_name_H-M   'P 1'
#
loop_
_entity.id
_entity.type
_entity.pdbx_description
1 polymer ?
#
loop_
_entity_poly.entity_id
_entity_poly.type
_entity_poly.pdbx_seq_one_letter_code
_entity_poly.pdbx_strand_id
1 'polypeptide(L)'
;MRKILNKHILIIGAFVVALAACKRDSDYMIVTPSPFISNLDLKKLYKGADVTLTKELTREAISVQGQVTSDHSGHNLPEGLLFIQNLRQVSSGIDSLRGIAINVGAAAANYVPGDSVQIKIEGGVLRRVNGILQITGVSATDIVKVKSGVKLLYMPVSAITLLAKPDNFEGCLVKINNCNFEPNIGVETLEGVKTLNEGSGDMQMHVNATANFKNELLPYSANVTGLLIPSSTGGVPQIWPRIKEDFEATSIVVDPSIPLGPHPAIITGYLADPTSTDGNYEYIQFMATQDLDFRQKNFSVYTTNNAGTSTPTGFPLAGWNTGDLRTYKFVITRGTVAKGKFFYVGGYKQINGIGSRDISQTNWVVSKLYASNGGDDGIGTKTSNLLGNSGNPAGIAIFPFTNVELKSVPSDVIFYGGAGGSMYGNGVGYSICSNDFYNLKDGNTDQPFFRQGKNTAILQLPGINAFSYLGGVYDAKAKKWITKRAHNSVALGTTSPLTLIEEPLENKPAMTKLIN
;
A
#
# COMPACT_ATOMS: atom_id res chain seq x y z
N MET A 1 48.31 -1.56 -84.72
CA MET A 1 47.17 -2.39 -84.26
C MET A 1 47.51 -3.32 -83.08
N ARG A 2 48.62 -4.08 -83.11
CA ARG A 2 49.01 -5.05 -82.04
C ARG A 2 49.12 -4.46 -80.60
N LYS A 3 49.62 -3.23 -80.43
CA LYS A 3 49.78 -2.60 -79.11
C LYS A 3 48.46 -2.13 -78.47
N ILE A 4 47.44 -1.81 -79.27
CA ILE A 4 46.13 -1.38 -78.77
C ILE A 4 45.34 -2.60 -78.29
N LEU A 5 45.37 -3.70 -79.05
CA LEU A 5 44.70 -4.95 -78.70
C LEU A 5 45.19 -5.54 -77.36
N ASN A 6 46.51 -5.52 -77.11
CA ASN A 6 47.08 -6.02 -75.84
C ASN A 6 46.65 -5.19 -74.61
N LYS A 7 46.48 -3.86 -74.76
CA LYS A 7 45.97 -3.00 -73.68
C LYS A 7 44.50 -3.31 -73.35
N HIS A 8 43.68 -3.60 -74.35
CA HIS A 8 42.26 -3.89 -74.15
C HIS A 8 42.07 -5.29 -73.56
N ILE A 9 42.90 -6.27 -73.95
CA ILE A 9 42.90 -7.61 -73.35
C ILE A 9 43.29 -7.57 -71.86
N LEU A 10 44.29 -6.75 -71.50
CA LEU A 10 44.68 -6.56 -70.10
C LEU A 10 43.57 -5.89 -69.26
N ILE A 11 42.87 -4.89 -69.82
CA ILE A 11 41.77 -4.21 -69.13
C ILE A 11 40.57 -5.15 -68.95
N ILE A 12 40.21 -5.91 -69.99
CA ILE A 12 39.12 -6.91 -69.92
C ILE A 12 39.47 -8.02 -68.93
N GLY A 13 40.72 -8.51 -68.94
CA GLY A 13 41.20 -9.49 -67.97
C GLY A 13 41.13 -8.98 -66.53
N ALA A 14 41.53 -7.74 -66.27
CA ALA A 14 41.40 -7.11 -64.96
C ALA A 14 39.94 -6.96 -64.51
N PHE A 15 39.03 -6.65 -65.44
CA PHE A 15 37.59 -6.55 -65.17
C PHE A 15 36.96 -7.91 -64.82
N VAL A 16 37.35 -8.98 -65.52
CA VAL A 16 36.87 -10.35 -65.24
C VAL A 16 37.38 -10.87 -63.89
N VAL A 17 38.64 -10.57 -63.53
CA VAL A 17 39.19 -10.92 -62.21
C VAL A 17 38.50 -10.13 -61.09
N ALA A 18 38.18 -8.86 -61.30
CA ALA A 18 37.43 -8.05 -60.34
C ALA A 18 35.99 -8.55 -60.11
N LEU A 19 35.32 -9.04 -61.18
CA LEU A 19 33.99 -9.65 -61.08
C LEU A 19 34.03 -11.04 -60.41
N ALA A 20 35.12 -11.80 -60.56
CA ALA A 20 35.32 -13.09 -59.91
C ALA A 20 35.86 -12.99 -58.47
N ALA A 21 36.38 -11.83 -58.06
CA ALA A 21 36.88 -11.57 -56.71
C ALA A 21 35.79 -11.18 -55.69
N CYS A 22 34.55 -10.97 -56.15
CA CYS A 22 33.40 -10.88 -55.25
C CYS A 22 33.12 -12.27 -54.68
N LYS A 23 33.41 -12.44 -53.38
CA LYS A 23 33.00 -13.64 -52.62
C LYS A 23 31.49 -13.84 -52.82
N ARG A 24 31.08 -15.08 -53.09
CA ARG A 24 29.65 -15.43 -53.17
C ARG A 24 29.08 -15.43 -51.76
N ASP A 25 27.78 -15.18 -51.59
CA ASP A 25 27.13 -15.25 -50.27
C ASP A 25 27.32 -16.62 -49.58
N SER A 26 27.60 -17.68 -50.36
CA SER A 26 27.97 -19.01 -49.88
C SER A 26 29.36 -19.12 -49.23
N ASP A 27 30.22 -18.11 -49.38
CA ASP A 27 31.60 -18.10 -48.88
C ASP A 27 31.72 -17.43 -47.49
N TYR A 28 30.61 -16.91 -46.95
CA TYR A 28 30.51 -16.50 -45.55
C TYR A 28 30.24 -17.76 -44.72
N MET A 29 30.95 -17.88 -43.59
CA MET A 29 30.84 -18.96 -42.60
C MET A 29 29.49 -19.71 -42.64
N ILE A 30 29.52 -21.03 -42.84
CA ILE A 30 28.36 -21.91 -42.69
C ILE A 30 27.99 -21.94 -41.20
N VAL A 31 27.37 -20.86 -40.72
CA VAL A 31 26.79 -20.81 -39.39
C VAL A 31 25.44 -21.48 -39.51
N THR A 32 25.27 -22.64 -38.88
CA THR A 32 23.96 -23.27 -38.76
C THR A 32 23.10 -22.36 -37.87
N PRO A 33 22.02 -21.75 -38.37
CA PRO A 33 21.17 -20.91 -37.55
C PRO A 33 20.60 -21.72 -36.37
N SER A 34 20.47 -21.07 -35.22
CA SER A 34 19.83 -21.70 -34.05
C SER A 34 18.41 -22.15 -34.40
N PRO A 35 17.99 -23.38 -34.05
CA PRO A 35 16.60 -23.81 -34.24
C PRO A 35 15.62 -23.10 -33.27
N PHE A 36 16.14 -22.24 -32.39
CA PHE A 36 15.40 -21.50 -31.38
C PHE A 36 15.30 -20.01 -31.68
N ILE A 37 14.10 -19.46 -31.53
CA ILE A 37 13.84 -18.02 -31.56
C ILE A 37 13.52 -17.51 -30.14
N SER A 38 13.99 -16.30 -29.82
CA SER A 38 13.70 -15.65 -28.53
C SER A 38 12.29 -15.06 -28.49
N ASN A 39 11.71 -14.91 -27.29
CA ASN A 39 10.40 -14.27 -27.14
C ASN A 39 10.44 -12.80 -27.59
N LEU A 40 11.59 -12.13 -27.41
CA LEU A 40 11.78 -10.76 -27.90
C LEU A 40 11.64 -10.68 -29.42
N ASP A 41 12.29 -11.59 -30.14
CA ASP A 41 12.27 -11.57 -31.61
C ASP A 41 10.94 -12.10 -32.16
N LEU A 42 10.33 -13.09 -31.50
CA LEU A 42 8.97 -13.55 -31.79
C LEU A 42 7.95 -12.41 -31.73
N LYS A 43 7.93 -11.64 -30.63
CA LYS A 43 6.97 -10.54 -30.45
C LYS A 43 7.16 -9.44 -31.50
N LYS A 44 8.38 -9.22 -32.00
CA LYS A 44 8.63 -8.24 -33.07
C LYS A 44 7.99 -8.63 -34.41
N LEU A 45 7.71 -9.92 -34.65
CA LEU A 45 7.06 -10.38 -35.88
C LEU A 45 5.61 -9.89 -35.97
N TYR A 46 4.92 -9.75 -34.83
CA TYR A 46 3.55 -9.25 -34.80
C TYR A 46 3.50 -7.73 -35.02
N LYS A 47 2.84 -7.30 -36.10
CA LYS A 47 2.67 -5.88 -36.48
C LYS A 47 1.19 -5.47 -36.58
N GLY A 48 0.34 -6.09 -35.77
CA GLY A 48 -1.10 -5.81 -35.73
C GLY A 48 -1.96 -6.71 -36.62
N ALA A 49 -1.36 -7.71 -37.26
CA ALA A 49 -2.05 -8.73 -38.04
C ALA A 49 -1.53 -10.12 -37.67
N ASP A 50 -2.36 -11.14 -37.87
CA ASP A 50 -2.01 -12.54 -37.67
C ASP A 50 -0.77 -12.95 -38.48
N VAL A 51 0.12 -13.69 -37.83
CA VAL A 51 1.39 -14.13 -38.43
C VAL A 51 1.52 -15.64 -38.33
N THR A 52 1.47 -16.33 -39.47
CA THR A 52 1.84 -17.75 -39.56
C THR A 52 3.35 -17.90 -39.42
N LEU A 53 3.79 -18.71 -38.47
CA LEU A 53 5.20 -18.90 -38.13
C LEU A 53 5.83 -19.94 -39.08
N THR A 54 6.56 -19.46 -40.09
CA THR A 54 7.32 -20.29 -41.04
C THR A 54 8.82 -20.11 -40.81
N LYS A 55 9.63 -21.09 -41.24
CA LYS A 55 11.10 -21.00 -41.17
C LYS A 55 11.66 -19.74 -41.80
N GLU A 56 11.12 -19.33 -42.95
CA GLU A 56 11.57 -18.11 -43.62
C GLU A 56 11.39 -16.88 -42.72
N LEU A 57 10.22 -16.76 -42.07
CA LEU A 57 9.92 -15.60 -41.23
C LEU A 57 10.70 -15.63 -39.90
N THR A 58 10.91 -16.82 -39.34
CA THR A 58 11.63 -17.02 -38.08
C THR A 58 13.14 -17.19 -38.25
N ARG A 59 13.66 -17.08 -39.49
CA ARG A 59 15.08 -17.26 -39.85
C ARG A 59 15.61 -18.65 -39.45
N GLU A 60 14.95 -19.68 -39.96
CA GLU A 60 15.19 -21.12 -39.74
C GLU A 60 14.84 -21.65 -38.34
N ALA A 61 14.42 -20.80 -37.40
CA ALA A 61 13.99 -21.25 -36.09
C ALA A 61 12.62 -21.92 -36.13
N ILE A 62 12.52 -23.13 -35.58
CA ILE A 62 11.27 -23.92 -35.56
C ILE A 62 10.68 -24.07 -34.15
N SER A 63 11.41 -23.63 -33.13
CA SER A 63 11.04 -23.80 -31.73
C SER A 63 11.30 -22.56 -30.90
N VAL A 64 10.62 -22.47 -29.77
CA VAL A 64 10.92 -21.54 -28.68
C VAL A 64 11.29 -22.35 -27.44
N GLN A 65 12.23 -21.85 -26.65
CA GLN A 65 12.55 -22.39 -25.33
C GLN A 65 12.23 -21.37 -24.27
N GLY A 66 11.73 -21.81 -23.12
CA GLY A 66 11.46 -20.91 -22.02
C GLY A 66 11.16 -21.63 -20.73
N GLN A 67 11.26 -20.86 -19.65
CA GLN A 67 10.79 -21.27 -18.35
C GLN A 67 9.29 -21.02 -18.26
N VAL A 68 8.54 -22.03 -17.83
CA VAL A 68 7.12 -21.95 -17.52
C VAL A 68 6.92 -21.05 -16.31
N THR A 69 6.04 -20.07 -16.45
CA THR A 69 5.68 -19.12 -15.40
C THR A 69 4.20 -19.19 -15.02
N SER A 70 3.34 -19.75 -15.87
CA SER A 70 1.95 -20.01 -15.51
C SER A 70 1.84 -21.04 -14.38
N ASP A 71 0.98 -20.74 -13.41
CA ASP A 71 0.51 -21.68 -12.41
C ASP A 71 -1.02 -21.71 -12.47
N HIS A 72 -1.58 -22.87 -12.85
CA HIS A 72 -3.02 -23.03 -12.99
C HIS A 72 -3.70 -23.51 -11.71
N SER A 73 -2.94 -23.84 -10.66
CA SER A 73 -3.48 -24.39 -9.40
C SER A 73 -4.32 -23.39 -8.60
N GLY A 74 -4.09 -22.08 -8.79
CA GLY A 74 -4.87 -21.02 -8.16
C GLY A 74 -6.14 -20.64 -8.91
N HIS A 75 -6.38 -21.21 -10.09
CA HIS A 75 -7.56 -20.94 -10.95
C HIS A 75 -7.78 -19.46 -11.30
N ASN A 76 -6.72 -18.64 -11.23
CA ASN A 76 -6.80 -17.23 -11.60
C ASN A 76 -6.41 -16.98 -13.08
N LEU A 77 -5.56 -17.80 -13.67
CA LEU A 77 -5.08 -17.58 -15.04
C LEU A 77 -6.12 -17.96 -16.11
N PRO A 78 -6.06 -17.37 -17.33
CA PRO A 78 -6.88 -17.82 -18.44
C PRO A 78 -6.63 -19.29 -18.77
N GLU A 79 -7.71 -20.07 -18.85
CA GLU A 79 -7.61 -21.50 -19.17
C GLU A 79 -6.98 -21.74 -20.55
N GLY A 80 -6.24 -22.83 -20.67
CA GLY A 80 -5.67 -23.27 -21.93
C GLY A 80 -4.38 -22.58 -22.37
N LEU A 81 -3.93 -21.55 -21.63
CA LEU A 81 -2.71 -20.81 -21.94
C LEU A 81 -1.53 -21.27 -21.09
N LEU A 82 -0.47 -21.70 -21.77
CA LEU A 82 0.85 -21.91 -21.19
C LEU A 82 1.66 -20.62 -21.34
N PHE A 83 2.08 -20.01 -20.23
CA PHE A 83 2.96 -18.85 -20.25
C PHE A 83 4.40 -19.28 -20.04
N ILE A 84 5.27 -18.87 -20.97
CA ILE A 84 6.71 -19.09 -20.86
C ILE A 84 7.47 -17.76 -21.00
N GLN A 85 8.65 -17.68 -20.40
CA GLN A 85 9.56 -16.56 -20.57
C GLN A 85 10.98 -17.03 -20.87
N ASN A 86 11.73 -16.22 -21.63
CA ASN A 86 13.14 -16.45 -21.87
C ASN A 86 13.93 -15.13 -21.86
N LEU A 87 15.21 -15.27 -21.53
CA LEU A 87 16.19 -14.21 -21.66
C LEU A 87 16.79 -14.28 -23.06
N ARG A 88 16.85 -13.14 -23.73
CA ARG A 88 17.75 -12.98 -24.88
C ARG A 88 19.04 -12.38 -24.37
N GLN A 89 20.16 -13.09 -24.55
CA GLN A 89 21.48 -12.52 -24.34
C GLN A 89 21.98 -11.98 -25.68
N VAL A 90 22.36 -10.70 -25.73
CA VAL A 90 23.06 -10.14 -26.89
C VAL A 90 24.43 -9.65 -26.44
N SER A 91 25.48 -10.15 -27.08
CA SER A 91 26.87 -9.85 -26.68
C SER A 91 27.13 -10.23 -25.20
N SER A 92 27.98 -9.49 -24.51
CA SER A 92 28.39 -9.66 -23.11
C SER A 92 27.32 -9.32 -22.06
N GLY A 93 26.02 -9.21 -22.43
CA GLY A 93 24.94 -8.85 -21.51
C GLY A 93 23.56 -9.42 -21.88
N ILE A 94 22.64 -9.39 -20.91
CA ILE A 94 21.23 -9.75 -21.09
C ILE A 94 20.50 -8.56 -21.73
N ASP A 95 19.88 -8.79 -22.90
CA ASP A 95 19.11 -7.79 -23.65
C ASP A 95 17.72 -7.57 -23.03
N SER A 96 17.00 -8.66 -22.74
CA SER A 96 15.64 -8.61 -22.22
C SER A 96 15.07 -9.96 -21.81
N LEU A 97 14.35 -9.99 -20.69
CA LEU A 97 13.37 -11.04 -20.37
C LEU A 97 12.04 -10.72 -21.09
N ARG A 98 11.49 -11.67 -21.83
CA ARG A 98 10.18 -11.53 -22.48
C ARG A 98 9.34 -12.78 -22.25
N GLY A 99 8.06 -12.57 -21.98
CA GLY A 99 7.04 -13.60 -21.90
C GLY A 99 6.23 -13.73 -23.18
N ILE A 100 5.66 -14.90 -23.41
CA ILE A 100 4.69 -15.17 -24.47
C ILE A 100 3.68 -16.22 -23.99
N ALA A 101 2.42 -16.07 -24.39
CA ALA A 101 1.38 -17.06 -24.15
C ALA A 101 1.31 -18.05 -25.32
N ILE A 102 1.06 -19.32 -25.02
CA ILE A 102 0.93 -20.38 -26.02
C ILE A 102 -0.35 -21.15 -25.70
N ASN A 103 -1.26 -21.19 -26.66
CA ASN A 103 -2.50 -21.91 -26.51
C ASN A 103 -2.28 -23.38 -26.83
N VAL A 104 -2.33 -24.21 -25.79
CA VAL A 104 -2.20 -25.68 -25.86
C VAL A 104 -3.40 -26.38 -25.25
N GLY A 105 -4.50 -25.64 -25.02
CA GLY A 105 -5.71 -26.14 -24.38
C GLY A 105 -5.43 -26.72 -22.98
N ALA A 106 -6.24 -27.70 -22.57
CA ALA A 106 -6.18 -28.29 -21.23
C ALA A 106 -4.79 -28.81 -20.82
N ALA A 107 -3.91 -29.11 -21.79
CA ALA A 107 -2.54 -29.53 -21.52
C ALA A 107 -1.68 -28.47 -20.81
N ALA A 108 -2.07 -27.18 -20.85
CA ALA A 108 -1.35 -26.11 -20.18
C ALA A 108 -1.17 -26.37 -18.68
N ALA A 109 -2.16 -26.99 -18.02
CA ALA A 109 -2.13 -27.31 -16.61
C ALA A 109 -1.11 -28.43 -16.23
N ASN A 110 -0.56 -29.16 -17.21
CA ASN A 110 0.44 -30.21 -16.98
C ASN A 110 1.87 -29.68 -16.84
N TYR A 111 2.06 -28.38 -17.03
CA TYR A 111 3.34 -27.69 -16.92
C TYR A 111 3.27 -26.71 -15.76
N VAL A 112 4.22 -26.83 -14.83
CA VAL A 112 4.21 -26.08 -13.58
C VAL A 112 5.32 -25.03 -13.56
N PRO A 113 5.22 -23.98 -12.74
CA PRO A 113 6.26 -22.96 -12.67
C PRO A 113 7.66 -23.54 -12.41
N GLY A 114 8.63 -23.09 -13.20
CA GLY A 114 10.01 -23.58 -13.12
C GLY A 114 10.31 -24.81 -14.00
N ASP A 115 9.31 -25.37 -14.69
CA ASP A 115 9.58 -26.26 -15.83
C ASP A 115 10.31 -25.47 -16.94
N SER A 116 11.35 -26.07 -17.52
CA SER A 116 11.98 -25.61 -18.76
C SER A 116 11.40 -26.41 -19.90
N VAL A 117 10.83 -25.75 -20.89
CA VAL A 117 10.17 -26.39 -22.02
C VAL A 117 10.78 -25.92 -23.34
N GLN A 118 10.81 -26.85 -24.30
CA GLN A 118 11.02 -26.58 -25.70
C GLN A 118 9.70 -26.82 -26.43
N ILE A 119 9.28 -25.87 -27.25
CA ILE A 119 7.98 -25.89 -27.91
C ILE A 119 8.18 -25.69 -29.40
N LYS A 120 7.75 -26.65 -30.21
CA LYS A 120 7.70 -26.50 -31.66
C LYS A 120 6.59 -25.51 -32.03
N ILE A 121 6.93 -24.50 -32.82
CA ILE A 121 6.03 -23.39 -33.19
C ILE A 121 5.85 -23.24 -34.70
N GLU A 122 6.62 -23.97 -35.51
CA GLU A 122 6.48 -23.98 -36.96
C GLU A 122 5.07 -24.44 -37.36
N GLY A 123 4.40 -23.64 -38.21
CA GLY A 123 3.01 -23.86 -38.63
C GLY A 123 1.97 -23.26 -37.67
N GLY A 124 2.38 -22.85 -36.46
CA GLY A 124 1.52 -22.11 -35.53
C GLY A 124 1.24 -20.68 -36.01
N VAL A 125 0.25 -20.02 -35.39
CA VAL A 125 -0.12 -18.63 -35.72
C VAL A 125 0.00 -17.74 -34.50
N LEU A 126 0.86 -16.71 -34.60
CA LEU A 126 1.01 -15.63 -33.63
C LEU A 126 -0.08 -14.58 -33.86
N ARG A 127 -0.99 -14.43 -32.91
CA ARG A 127 -2.18 -13.56 -33.01
C ARG A 127 -2.63 -13.05 -31.64
N ARG A 128 -3.47 -12.02 -31.60
CA ARG A 128 -4.16 -11.62 -30.36
C ARG A 128 -5.50 -12.35 -30.23
N VAL A 129 -5.74 -12.99 -29.09
CA VAL A 129 -7.04 -13.55 -28.72
C VAL A 129 -7.42 -12.99 -27.36
N ASN A 130 -8.60 -12.36 -27.27
CA ASN A 130 -9.06 -11.65 -26.06
C ASN A 130 -8.03 -10.65 -25.52
N GLY A 131 -7.37 -9.92 -26.42
CA GLY A 131 -6.33 -8.94 -26.07
C GLY A 131 -4.94 -9.54 -25.84
N ILE A 132 -4.79 -10.85 -25.61
CA ILE A 132 -3.50 -11.50 -25.28
C ILE A 132 -2.77 -11.93 -26.55
N LEU A 133 -1.53 -11.49 -26.75
CA LEU A 133 -0.67 -11.98 -27.82
C LEU A 133 -0.20 -13.40 -27.51
N GLN A 134 -0.60 -14.35 -28.36
CA GLN A 134 -0.35 -15.76 -28.15
C GLN A 134 -0.07 -16.51 -29.44
N ILE A 135 0.60 -17.66 -29.31
CA ILE A 135 0.78 -18.62 -30.41
C ILE A 135 -0.35 -19.66 -30.32
N THR A 136 -1.07 -19.85 -31.42
CA THR A 136 -2.14 -20.85 -31.57
C THR A 136 -1.72 -21.95 -32.57
N GLY A 137 -2.43 -23.08 -32.57
CA GLY A 137 -2.10 -24.22 -33.43
C GLY A 137 -0.94 -25.08 -32.92
N VAL A 138 -0.64 -25.01 -31.62
CA VAL A 138 0.39 -25.81 -30.94
C VAL A 138 -0.32 -26.88 -30.10
N SER A 139 0.13 -28.12 -30.19
CA SER A 139 -0.43 -29.25 -29.45
C SER A 139 0.46 -29.65 -28.26
N ALA A 140 -0.06 -30.48 -27.36
CA ALA A 140 0.74 -31.03 -26.25
C ALA A 140 1.96 -31.83 -26.74
N THR A 141 1.86 -32.51 -27.88
CA THR A 141 2.96 -33.28 -28.48
C THR A 141 4.08 -32.42 -29.04
N ASP A 142 3.83 -31.13 -29.23
CA ASP A 142 4.84 -30.15 -29.67
C ASP A 142 5.70 -29.64 -28.51
N ILE A 143 5.33 -29.97 -27.26
CA ILE A 143 6.02 -29.49 -26.05
C ILE A 143 6.85 -30.62 -25.44
N VAL A 144 8.15 -30.38 -25.34
CA VAL A 144 9.10 -31.23 -24.62
C VAL A 144 9.50 -30.54 -23.33
N LYS A 145 9.22 -31.17 -22.19
CA LYS A 145 9.74 -30.76 -20.89
C LYS A 145 11.19 -31.21 -20.77
N VAL A 146 12.10 -30.25 -20.66
CA VAL A 146 13.55 -30.49 -20.62
C VAL A 146 14.06 -30.64 -19.19
N LYS A 147 13.51 -29.85 -18.26
CA LYS A 147 13.93 -29.83 -16.86
C LYS A 147 12.79 -29.32 -15.98
N SER A 148 12.77 -29.68 -14.70
CA SER A 148 11.87 -29.12 -13.68
C SER A 148 12.66 -28.42 -12.57
N GLY A 149 11.99 -27.57 -11.79
CA GLY A 149 12.60 -26.89 -10.64
C GLY A 149 13.66 -25.85 -11.00
N VAL A 150 13.60 -25.27 -12.20
CA VAL A 150 14.45 -24.13 -12.56
C VAL A 150 13.99 -22.91 -11.76
N LYS A 151 14.93 -22.22 -11.12
CA LYS A 151 14.63 -21.00 -10.34
C LYS A 151 13.89 -19.98 -11.21
N LEU A 152 12.70 -19.57 -10.77
CA LEU A 152 11.92 -18.57 -11.46
C LEU A 152 12.65 -17.23 -11.50
N LEU A 153 12.66 -16.62 -12.68
CA LEU A 153 13.05 -15.22 -12.84
C LEU A 153 11.79 -14.35 -12.73
N TYR A 154 11.88 -13.24 -12.02
CA TYR A 154 10.83 -12.23 -12.00
C TYR A 154 11.47 -10.85 -12.16
N MET A 155 10.75 -9.93 -12.79
CA MET A 155 11.20 -8.54 -12.93
C MET A 155 10.49 -7.65 -11.91
N PRO A 156 11.21 -6.81 -11.16
CA PRO A 156 10.58 -5.73 -10.44
C PRO A 156 9.99 -4.72 -11.43
N VAL A 157 8.74 -4.31 -11.23
CA VAL A 157 8.02 -3.37 -12.12
C VAL A 157 7.36 -2.27 -11.29
N SER A 158 7.43 -1.04 -11.81
CA SER A 158 6.71 0.13 -11.30
C SER A 158 5.56 0.50 -12.24
N ALA A 159 4.56 1.24 -11.76
CA ALA A 159 3.44 1.67 -12.60
C ALA A 159 3.92 2.49 -13.81
N ILE A 160 4.83 3.45 -13.59
CA ILE A 160 5.38 4.29 -14.67
C ILE A 160 6.12 3.48 -15.74
N THR A 161 6.88 2.45 -15.36
CA THR A 161 7.62 1.63 -16.33
C THR A 161 6.68 0.72 -17.11
N LEU A 162 5.69 0.13 -16.45
CA LEU A 162 4.66 -0.68 -17.08
C LEU A 162 3.86 0.13 -18.11
N LEU A 163 3.33 1.27 -17.69
CA LEU A 163 2.45 2.10 -18.52
C LEU A 163 3.19 2.71 -19.72
N ALA A 164 4.47 3.02 -19.58
CA ALA A 164 5.27 3.54 -20.69
C ALA A 164 5.52 2.51 -21.79
N LYS A 165 5.65 1.21 -21.44
CA LYS A 165 5.99 0.13 -22.40
C LYS A 165 5.33 -1.21 -22.04
N PRO A 166 3.98 -1.31 -22.05
CA PRO A 166 3.26 -2.50 -21.57
C PRO A 166 3.63 -3.79 -22.32
N ASP A 167 3.89 -3.69 -23.63
CA ASP A 167 4.30 -4.82 -24.47
C ASP A 167 5.61 -5.50 -24.03
N ASN A 168 6.49 -4.79 -23.30
CA ASN A 168 7.72 -5.37 -22.76
C ASN A 168 7.46 -6.33 -21.59
N PHE A 169 6.33 -6.16 -20.91
CA PHE A 169 5.98 -6.91 -19.71
C PHE A 169 4.90 -7.96 -19.97
N GLU A 170 4.07 -7.79 -21.00
CA GLU A 170 3.04 -8.77 -21.37
C GLU A 170 3.60 -10.20 -21.44
N GLY A 171 3.01 -11.09 -20.64
CA GLY A 171 3.36 -12.50 -20.48
C GLY A 171 4.51 -12.78 -19.50
N CYS A 172 5.20 -11.77 -18.97
CA CYS A 172 6.30 -11.94 -18.03
C CYS A 172 5.78 -12.17 -16.60
N LEU A 173 6.53 -12.96 -15.82
CA LEU A 173 6.39 -12.98 -14.37
C LEU A 173 7.06 -11.73 -13.77
N VAL A 174 6.32 -10.95 -13.00
CA VAL A 174 6.82 -9.72 -12.37
C VAL A 174 6.55 -9.72 -10.88
N LYS A 175 7.21 -8.80 -10.17
CA LYS A 175 6.90 -8.45 -8.79
C LYS A 175 6.75 -6.94 -8.66
N ILE A 176 5.65 -6.51 -8.04
CA ILE A 176 5.39 -5.12 -7.65
C ILE A 176 5.47 -5.07 -6.12
N ASN A 177 6.29 -4.16 -5.59
CA ASN A 177 6.53 -4.08 -4.15
C ASN A 177 5.81 -2.87 -3.55
N ASN A 178 5.37 -2.98 -2.30
CA ASN A 178 4.82 -1.90 -1.49
C ASN A 178 3.67 -1.13 -2.17
N CYS A 179 2.77 -1.84 -2.85
CA CYS A 179 1.62 -1.21 -3.47
C CYS A 179 0.49 -1.00 -2.44
N ASN A 180 -0.18 0.14 -2.54
CA ASN A 180 -1.40 0.47 -1.81
C ASN A 180 -2.62 0.28 -2.72
N PHE A 181 -3.71 -0.28 -2.19
CA PHE A 181 -4.93 -0.50 -2.96
C PHE A 181 -5.88 0.70 -2.92
N GLU A 182 -6.48 1.02 -4.06
CA GLU A 182 -7.41 2.14 -4.27
C GLU A 182 -8.68 1.69 -5.03
N PRO A 183 -9.86 2.31 -4.81
CA PRO A 183 -10.12 3.24 -3.72
C PRO A 183 -9.98 2.49 -2.39
N ASN A 184 -9.42 3.18 -1.40
CA ASN A 184 -9.11 2.57 -0.12
C ASN A 184 -10.36 2.38 0.77
N ILE A 185 -11.33 1.57 0.31
CA ILE A 185 -12.67 1.45 0.89
C ILE A 185 -12.85 0.10 1.60
N GLY A 186 -13.24 0.15 2.88
CA GLY A 186 -13.95 -0.91 3.61
C GLY A 186 -13.50 -2.37 3.43
N VAL A 187 -14.50 -3.23 3.48
CA VAL A 187 -14.39 -4.70 3.41
C VAL A 187 -14.55 -5.11 1.97
N GLU A 188 -13.44 -5.31 1.30
CA GLU A 188 -13.41 -5.88 -0.04
C GLU A 188 -12.63 -7.20 -0.01
N THR A 189 -12.98 -8.13 -0.88
CA THR A 189 -12.18 -9.32 -1.14
C THR A 189 -11.28 -9.09 -2.34
N LEU A 190 -10.31 -9.98 -2.59
CA LEU A 190 -9.42 -9.87 -3.75
C LEU A 190 -10.15 -10.00 -5.10
N GLU A 191 -11.33 -10.61 -5.15
CA GLU A 191 -12.11 -10.87 -6.37
C GLU A 191 -12.34 -9.62 -7.25
N GLY A 192 -12.14 -9.75 -8.55
CA GLY A 192 -12.34 -8.72 -9.55
C GLY A 192 -11.08 -7.92 -9.88
N VAL A 193 -11.28 -6.73 -10.45
CA VAL A 193 -10.20 -5.80 -10.79
C VAL A 193 -9.99 -4.82 -9.64
N LYS A 194 -8.76 -4.75 -9.12
CA LYS A 194 -8.35 -3.79 -8.08
C LYS A 194 -7.36 -2.78 -8.66
N THR A 195 -7.50 -1.52 -8.29
CA THR A 195 -6.46 -0.52 -8.58
C THR A 195 -5.43 -0.55 -7.46
N LEU A 196 -4.16 -0.49 -7.81
CA LEU A 196 -3.04 -0.40 -6.87
C LEU A 196 -2.03 0.63 -7.33
N ASN A 197 -1.30 1.21 -6.37
CA ASN A 197 -0.33 2.27 -6.61
C ASN A 197 0.87 2.08 -5.67
N GLU A 198 2.08 1.98 -6.22
CA GLU A 198 3.33 1.83 -5.46
C GLU A 198 4.09 3.16 -5.25
N GLY A 199 3.55 4.26 -5.76
CA GLY A 199 4.10 5.61 -5.61
C GLY A 199 4.40 6.31 -6.94
N SER A 200 4.45 5.58 -8.06
CA SER A 200 4.72 6.16 -9.39
C SER A 200 3.49 6.30 -10.30
N GLY A 201 2.33 5.78 -9.89
CA GLY A 201 1.09 5.84 -10.66
C GLY A 201 0.15 4.65 -10.38
N ASP A 202 -1.03 4.70 -10.97
CA ASP A 202 -2.06 3.67 -10.82
C ASP A 202 -1.84 2.52 -11.82
N MET A 203 -2.07 1.29 -11.36
CA MET A 203 -2.09 0.09 -12.19
C MET A 203 -3.15 -0.89 -11.67
N GLN A 204 -3.44 -1.95 -12.43
CA GLN A 204 -4.54 -2.86 -12.11
C GLN A 204 -4.05 -4.26 -11.77
N MET A 205 -4.68 -4.88 -10.77
CA MET A 205 -4.59 -6.31 -10.46
C MET A 205 -5.92 -6.97 -10.81
N HIS A 206 -5.88 -8.20 -11.31
CA HIS A 206 -7.08 -8.98 -11.62
C HIS A 206 -7.09 -10.32 -10.89
N VAL A 207 -8.22 -10.63 -10.26
CA VAL A 207 -8.52 -11.93 -9.65
C VAL A 207 -9.88 -12.43 -10.16
N ASN A 208 -9.90 -13.56 -10.84
CA ASN A 208 -11.10 -14.18 -11.38
C ASN A 208 -12.03 -14.72 -10.29
N ALA A 209 -13.32 -14.78 -10.62
CA ALA A 209 -14.35 -15.40 -9.79
C ALA A 209 -14.13 -16.91 -9.57
N THR A 210 -13.26 -17.55 -10.36
CA THR A 210 -12.86 -18.95 -10.22
C THR A 210 -11.66 -19.15 -9.31
N ALA A 211 -10.93 -18.08 -8.94
CA ALA A 211 -9.71 -18.20 -8.15
C ALA A 211 -10.01 -18.71 -6.73
N ASN A 212 -9.20 -19.65 -6.24
CA ASN A 212 -9.41 -20.27 -4.93
C ASN A 212 -9.11 -19.32 -3.75
N PHE A 213 -8.41 -18.21 -3.98
CA PHE A 213 -8.06 -17.18 -3.00
C PHE A 213 -8.88 -15.88 -3.14
N LYS A 214 -9.92 -15.89 -3.97
CA LYS A 214 -10.71 -14.68 -4.28
C LYS A 214 -11.42 -14.06 -3.06
N ASN A 215 -11.71 -14.87 -2.05
CA ASN A 215 -12.42 -14.48 -0.83
C ASN A 215 -11.50 -13.90 0.26
N GLU A 216 -10.18 -13.92 0.05
CA GLU A 216 -9.25 -13.27 0.97
C GLU A 216 -9.58 -11.78 1.03
N LEU A 217 -9.53 -11.19 2.23
CA LEU A 217 -9.79 -9.77 2.43
C LEU A 217 -8.64 -8.94 1.85
N LEU A 218 -8.99 -7.84 1.20
CA LEU A 218 -8.04 -6.92 0.59
C LEU A 218 -7.32 -6.07 1.67
N PRO A 219 -6.01 -6.25 1.89
CA PRO A 219 -5.23 -5.39 2.77
C PRO A 219 -5.15 -3.96 2.22
N TYR A 220 -4.66 -3.03 3.05
CA TYR A 220 -4.29 -1.69 2.59
C TYR A 220 -3.10 -1.74 1.63
N SER A 221 -2.09 -2.54 1.97
CA SER A 221 -0.88 -2.65 1.17
C SER A 221 -0.41 -4.09 1.03
N ALA A 222 0.23 -4.40 -0.09
CA ALA A 222 0.80 -5.72 -0.38
C ALA A 222 2.02 -5.64 -1.30
N ASN A 223 2.77 -6.74 -1.39
CA ASN A 223 3.59 -7.07 -2.55
C ASN A 223 2.80 -8.04 -3.42
N VAL A 224 2.82 -7.83 -4.73
CA VAL A 224 2.10 -8.66 -5.69
C VAL A 224 3.07 -9.21 -6.73
N THR A 225 3.14 -10.53 -6.82
CA THR A 225 3.83 -11.27 -7.89
C THR A 225 2.77 -11.80 -8.85
N GLY A 226 3.07 -11.89 -10.15
CA GLY A 226 2.07 -12.38 -11.10
C GLY A 226 2.47 -12.21 -12.55
N LEU A 227 1.61 -12.69 -13.45
CA LEU A 227 1.76 -12.50 -14.88
C LEU A 227 1.15 -11.18 -15.32
N LEU A 228 1.84 -10.43 -16.18
CA LEU A 228 1.22 -9.29 -16.86
C LEU A 228 0.37 -9.77 -18.02
N ILE A 229 -0.93 -9.56 -17.93
CA ILE A 229 -1.90 -9.94 -18.95
C ILE A 229 -2.76 -8.71 -19.26
N PRO A 230 -2.92 -8.32 -20.54
CA PRO A 230 -3.81 -7.22 -20.89
C PRO A 230 -5.27 -7.62 -20.64
N SER A 231 -6.10 -6.67 -20.20
CA SER A 231 -7.53 -6.87 -20.08
C SER A 231 -8.14 -7.19 -21.45
N SER A 232 -9.14 -8.07 -21.48
CA SER A 232 -9.89 -8.37 -22.72
C SER A 232 -10.63 -7.15 -23.26
N THR A 233 -10.96 -6.21 -22.36
CA THR A 233 -11.64 -4.95 -22.68
C THR A 233 -10.66 -3.79 -22.58
N GLY A 234 -10.29 -3.20 -23.72
CA GLY A 234 -9.43 -2.01 -23.77
C GLY A 234 -7.92 -2.27 -23.68
N GLY A 235 -7.49 -3.51 -23.39
CA GLY A 235 -6.06 -3.87 -23.40
C GLY A 235 -5.24 -3.24 -22.27
N VAL A 236 -5.89 -2.86 -21.17
CA VAL A 236 -5.22 -2.28 -20.00
C VAL A 236 -4.31 -3.34 -19.38
N PRO A 237 -3.01 -3.06 -19.15
CA PRO A 237 -2.12 -4.06 -18.57
C PRO A 237 -2.51 -4.33 -17.11
N GLN A 238 -2.72 -5.60 -16.77
CA GLN A 238 -3.10 -6.04 -15.44
C GLN A 238 -2.10 -7.07 -14.91
N ILE A 239 -1.76 -7.01 -13.62
CA ILE A 239 -1.05 -8.09 -12.94
C ILE A 239 -2.05 -9.15 -12.48
N TRP A 240 -1.75 -10.41 -12.77
CA TRP A 240 -2.57 -11.57 -12.42
C TRP A 240 -1.77 -12.46 -11.46
N PRO A 241 -2.01 -12.37 -10.13
CA PRO A 241 -1.44 -13.30 -9.16
C PRO A 241 -1.87 -14.72 -9.50
N ARG A 242 -0.96 -15.68 -9.55
CA ARG A 242 -1.30 -17.01 -10.05
C ARG A 242 -1.94 -17.88 -8.96
N ILE A 243 -1.50 -17.68 -7.72
CA ILE A 243 -1.88 -18.39 -6.50
C ILE A 243 -1.94 -17.42 -5.31
N LYS A 244 -2.37 -17.87 -4.13
CA LYS A 244 -2.43 -17.04 -2.92
C LYS A 244 -1.05 -16.49 -2.54
N GLU A 245 -0.01 -17.30 -2.66
CA GLU A 245 1.37 -16.99 -2.26
C GLU A 245 2.01 -15.90 -3.12
N ASP A 246 1.45 -15.63 -4.30
CA ASP A 246 1.82 -14.51 -5.14
C ASP A 246 1.31 -13.16 -4.58
N PHE A 247 0.44 -13.17 -3.57
CA PHE A 247 -0.12 -12.01 -2.90
C PHE A 247 0.32 -11.95 -1.42
N GLU A 248 1.19 -11.01 -1.08
CA GLU A 248 1.78 -10.89 0.26
C GLU A 248 1.35 -9.58 0.91
N ALA A 249 0.37 -9.62 1.83
CA ALA A 249 -0.07 -8.46 2.57
C ALA A 249 1.08 -7.85 3.40
N THR A 250 1.29 -6.54 3.27
CA THR A 250 2.28 -5.77 4.06
C THR A 250 1.62 -4.90 5.12
N SER A 251 0.30 -4.72 5.04
CA SER A 251 -0.53 -4.24 6.15
C SER A 251 -1.27 -5.38 6.81
N ILE A 252 -1.71 -5.19 8.06
CA ILE A 252 -2.62 -6.15 8.69
C ILE A 252 -3.94 -6.23 7.92
N VAL A 253 -4.59 -7.39 8.03
CA VAL A 253 -5.95 -7.63 7.55
C VAL A 253 -6.84 -7.73 8.77
N VAL A 254 -7.86 -6.87 8.85
CA VAL A 254 -8.79 -6.85 9.98
C VAL A 254 -10.09 -7.49 9.56
N ASP A 255 -10.55 -8.46 10.36
CA ASP A 255 -11.85 -9.10 10.15
C ASP A 255 -12.98 -8.13 10.57
N PRO A 256 -13.80 -7.67 9.62
CA PRO A 256 -14.86 -6.71 9.90
C PRO A 256 -16.00 -7.28 10.73
N SER A 257 -16.15 -8.60 10.77
CA SER A 257 -17.18 -9.28 11.55
C SER A 257 -16.93 -9.16 13.05
N ILE A 258 -15.68 -8.86 13.45
CA ILE A 258 -15.32 -8.61 14.85
C ILE A 258 -15.80 -7.20 15.25
N PRO A 259 -16.78 -7.06 16.17
CA PRO A 259 -17.25 -5.76 16.61
C PRO A 259 -16.16 -5.00 17.37
N LEU A 260 -16.24 -3.66 17.36
CA LEU A 260 -15.36 -2.87 18.21
C LEU A 260 -15.77 -3.07 19.68
N GLY A 261 -14.77 -3.16 20.56
CA GLY A 261 -15.01 -3.08 22.00
C GLY A 261 -15.49 -1.69 22.44
N PRO A 262 -15.64 -1.46 23.76
CA PRO A 262 -15.95 -0.14 24.29
C PRO A 262 -14.77 0.86 24.18
N HIS A 263 -13.53 0.36 24.13
CA HIS A 263 -12.32 1.20 24.05
C HIS A 263 -11.34 0.72 22.96
N PRO A 264 -11.75 0.57 21.68
CA PRO A 264 -10.91 0.05 20.60
C PRO A 264 -9.59 0.82 20.40
N ALA A 265 -9.57 2.09 20.80
CA ALA A 265 -8.38 2.92 20.88
C ALA A 265 -8.37 3.74 22.17
N ILE A 266 -7.20 3.85 22.81
CA ILE A 266 -7.00 4.57 24.06
C ILE A 266 -5.94 5.66 23.90
N ILE A 267 -6.08 6.75 24.65
CA ILE A 267 -5.14 7.88 24.65
C ILE A 267 -3.97 7.52 25.58
N THR A 268 -2.74 7.61 25.06
CA THR A 268 -1.52 7.23 25.79
C THR A 268 -0.56 8.37 26.01
N GLY A 269 -0.59 9.40 25.17
CA GLY A 269 0.23 10.59 25.32
C GLY A 269 -0.05 11.67 24.29
N TYR A 270 0.58 12.83 24.43
CA TYR A 270 0.40 13.99 23.56
C TYR A 270 1.49 15.06 23.79
N LEU A 271 1.76 15.86 22.76
CA LEU A 271 2.65 17.03 22.81
C LEU A 271 1.85 18.31 22.53
N ALA A 272 1.63 19.11 23.56
CA ALA A 272 0.78 20.32 23.50
C ALA A 272 1.55 21.64 23.44
N ASP A 273 2.86 21.62 23.70
CA ASP A 273 3.68 22.84 23.79
C ASP A 273 5.07 22.52 23.21
N PRO A 274 5.15 22.30 21.88
CA PRO A 274 6.40 22.02 21.21
C PRO A 274 7.33 23.25 21.16
N THR A 275 8.61 23.04 20.86
CA THR A 275 9.55 24.15 20.71
C THR A 275 9.16 25.03 19.52
N SER A 276 9.56 26.30 19.57
CA SER A 276 9.33 27.33 18.55
C SER A 276 7.88 27.80 18.39
N THR A 277 6.95 26.92 18.01
CA THR A 277 5.55 27.26 17.78
C THR A 277 4.67 26.03 17.90
N ASP A 278 3.52 26.20 18.53
CA ASP A 278 2.46 25.18 18.62
C ASP A 278 1.90 24.88 17.22
N GLY A 279 1.78 25.90 16.36
CA GLY A 279 1.10 25.79 15.08
C GLY A 279 1.67 24.69 14.18
N ASN A 280 0.86 23.64 13.96
CA ASN A 280 1.17 22.43 13.21
C ASN A 280 2.24 21.50 13.82
N TYR A 281 2.64 21.65 15.08
CA TYR A 281 3.65 20.77 15.71
C TYR A 281 3.15 20.00 16.92
N GLU A 282 1.87 20.15 17.26
CA GLU A 282 1.20 19.37 18.28
C GLU A 282 0.67 18.05 17.70
N TYR A 283 0.69 17.00 18.53
CA TYR A 283 0.19 15.69 18.16
C TYR A 283 -0.24 14.87 19.37
N ILE A 284 -1.07 13.86 19.10
CA ILE A 284 -1.63 12.94 20.08
C ILE A 284 -1.19 11.53 19.71
N GLN A 285 -0.79 10.76 20.71
CA GLN A 285 -0.48 9.34 20.62
C GLN A 285 -1.63 8.53 21.21
N PHE A 286 -2.06 7.54 20.44
CA PHE A 286 -3.05 6.55 20.83
C PHE A 286 -2.45 5.16 20.77
N MET A 287 -3.07 4.20 21.45
CA MET A 287 -2.78 2.77 21.31
C MET A 287 -4.06 2.02 20.93
N ALA A 288 -3.96 1.11 19.97
CA ALA A 288 -5.06 0.23 19.60
C ALA A 288 -5.20 -0.93 20.60
N THR A 289 -6.41 -1.20 21.12
CA THR A 289 -6.63 -2.33 22.04
C THR A 289 -7.07 -3.62 21.33
N GLN A 290 -7.31 -3.50 20.03
CA GLN A 290 -7.61 -4.56 19.07
C GLN A 290 -7.04 -4.15 17.70
N ASP A 291 -7.00 -5.06 16.73
CA ASP A 291 -6.62 -4.68 15.37
C ASP A 291 -7.66 -3.72 14.77
N LEU A 292 -7.19 -2.64 14.15
CA LEU A 292 -8.02 -1.58 13.59
C LEU A 292 -7.74 -1.40 12.10
N ASP A 293 -8.82 -1.25 11.34
CA ASP A 293 -8.80 -0.78 9.96
C ASP A 293 -9.79 0.37 9.82
N PHE A 294 -9.26 1.58 9.67
CA PHE A 294 -10.07 2.79 9.65
C PHE A 294 -10.88 2.95 8.36
N ARG A 295 -10.68 2.09 7.37
CA ARG A 295 -11.45 2.07 6.12
C ARG A 295 -12.76 1.32 6.30
N GLN A 296 -12.73 0.32 7.18
CA GLN A 296 -13.89 -0.49 7.57
C GLN A 296 -14.71 0.23 8.63
N LYS A 297 -14.05 0.85 9.60
CA LYS A 297 -14.68 1.57 10.70
C LYS A 297 -13.97 2.90 10.90
N ASN A 298 -14.58 3.97 10.39
CA ASN A 298 -14.03 5.31 10.51
C ASN A 298 -14.04 5.77 11.97
N PHE A 299 -13.03 6.54 12.36
CA PHE A 299 -12.92 7.15 13.68
C PHE A 299 -12.95 8.67 13.55
N SER A 300 -13.15 9.36 14.68
CA SER A 300 -12.88 10.78 14.77
C SER A 300 -12.16 11.12 16.06
N VAL A 301 -11.30 12.14 16.01
CA VAL A 301 -10.58 12.67 17.18
C VAL A 301 -10.99 14.12 17.35
N TYR A 302 -11.31 14.50 18.59
CA TYR A 302 -11.61 15.87 18.94
C TYR A 302 -10.60 16.38 19.95
N THR A 303 -10.21 17.64 19.81
CA THR A 303 -9.47 18.39 20.82
C THR A 303 -10.25 19.62 21.22
N THR A 304 -10.17 20.02 22.49
CA THR A 304 -10.83 21.26 22.95
C THR A 304 -9.84 22.23 23.53
N ASN A 305 -10.00 23.50 23.19
CA ASN A 305 -9.28 24.61 23.80
C ASN A 305 -10.27 25.58 24.43
N ASN A 306 -10.28 25.64 25.77
CA ASN A 306 -11.21 26.48 26.53
C ASN A 306 -10.52 27.70 27.15
N ALA A 307 -9.54 28.27 26.46
CA ALA A 307 -8.95 29.55 26.83
C ALA A 307 -10.05 30.65 26.94
N GLY A 308 -9.79 31.70 27.71
CA GLY A 308 -10.76 32.77 27.94
C GLY A 308 -11.20 33.53 26.68
N THR A 309 -10.36 33.50 25.63
CA THR A 309 -10.64 34.08 24.32
C THR A 309 -11.26 33.10 23.33
N SER A 310 -11.40 31.81 23.68
CA SER A 310 -11.99 30.81 22.80
C SER A 310 -13.48 31.04 22.61
N THR A 311 -13.90 31.08 21.35
CA THR A 311 -15.30 31.15 20.92
C THR A 311 -15.79 29.78 20.46
N PRO A 312 -17.09 29.48 20.60
CA PRO A 312 -18.11 30.26 21.31
C PRO A 312 -17.90 30.21 22.84
N THR A 313 -18.26 31.28 23.54
CA THR A 313 -18.18 31.35 25.02
C THR A 313 -19.35 30.59 25.67
N GLY A 314 -19.29 30.35 26.99
CA GLY A 314 -20.37 29.66 27.73
C GLY A 314 -20.19 28.14 27.82
N PHE A 315 -21.26 27.38 28.06
CA PHE A 315 -21.20 25.91 28.06
C PHE A 315 -21.21 25.35 26.63
N PRO A 316 -20.53 24.23 26.34
CA PRO A 316 -20.47 23.65 25.00
C PRO A 316 -21.83 23.03 24.61
N LEU A 317 -22.70 23.83 23.98
CA LEU A 317 -24.08 23.44 23.65
C LEU A 317 -24.16 22.19 22.75
N ALA A 318 -23.20 22.03 21.84
CA ALA A 318 -23.09 20.87 20.96
C ALA A 318 -22.04 19.85 21.43
N GLY A 319 -21.56 19.96 22.68
CA GLY A 319 -20.50 19.14 23.22
C GLY A 319 -19.23 19.25 22.38
N TRP A 320 -18.71 18.11 21.92
CA TRP A 320 -17.52 18.06 21.05
C TRP A 320 -17.75 18.69 19.66
N ASN A 321 -19.00 18.89 19.21
CA ASN A 321 -19.27 19.60 17.96
C ASN A 321 -19.40 21.12 18.13
N THR A 322 -19.02 21.68 19.28
CA THR A 322 -19.14 23.13 19.52
C THR A 322 -18.35 23.97 18.50
N GLY A 323 -17.23 23.45 18.00
CA GLY A 323 -16.50 24.02 16.87
C GLY A 323 -15.81 25.35 17.17
N ASP A 324 -15.60 26.14 16.12
CA ASP A 324 -14.82 27.39 16.12
C ASP A 324 -13.46 27.24 16.82
N LEU A 325 -13.04 28.18 17.68
CA LEU A 325 -11.79 28.08 18.43
C LEU A 325 -11.86 27.08 19.58
N ARG A 326 -13.05 26.57 19.89
CA ARG A 326 -13.29 25.74 21.07
C ARG A 326 -13.04 24.27 20.85
N THR A 327 -13.37 23.74 19.68
CA THR A 327 -13.18 22.33 19.39
C THR A 327 -12.74 22.12 17.95
N TYR A 328 -11.75 21.25 17.76
CA TYR A 328 -11.21 20.90 16.46
C TYR A 328 -11.38 19.40 16.22
N LYS A 329 -11.86 19.03 15.03
CA LYS A 329 -12.10 17.65 14.63
C LYS A 329 -11.10 17.14 13.60
N PHE A 330 -10.64 15.91 13.80
CA PHE A 330 -10.02 15.07 12.78
C PHE A 330 -10.91 13.86 12.48
N VAL A 331 -11.04 13.50 11.21
CA VAL A 331 -11.66 12.26 10.75
C VAL A 331 -10.59 11.29 10.28
N ILE A 332 -10.66 10.04 10.75
CA ILE A 332 -9.75 8.96 10.39
C ILE A 332 -10.53 7.96 9.53
N THR A 333 -10.16 7.86 8.25
CA THR A 333 -10.84 7.02 7.24
C THR A 333 -9.90 6.02 6.56
N ARG A 334 -8.63 6.00 6.95
CA ARG A 334 -7.60 5.16 6.34
C ARG A 334 -6.52 4.78 7.33
N GLY A 335 -5.78 3.75 6.95
CA GLY A 335 -4.70 3.18 7.76
C GLY A 335 -5.17 1.99 8.58
N THR A 336 -4.21 1.17 8.97
CA THR A 336 -4.41 0.02 9.84
C THR A 336 -3.47 0.09 11.03
N VAL A 337 -3.89 -0.44 12.18
CA VAL A 337 -3.09 -0.45 13.41
C VAL A 337 -3.24 -1.81 14.07
N ALA A 338 -2.13 -2.49 14.28
CA ALA A 338 -2.15 -3.75 15.03
C ALA A 338 -2.41 -3.49 16.52
N LYS A 339 -3.09 -4.43 17.17
CA LYS A 339 -3.32 -4.41 18.61
C LYS A 339 -2.01 -4.17 19.38
N GLY A 340 -2.06 -3.25 20.34
CA GLY A 340 -0.92 -2.86 21.18
C GLY A 340 0.08 -1.92 20.51
N LYS A 341 -0.13 -1.52 19.25
CA LYS A 341 0.72 -0.55 18.57
C LYS A 341 0.21 0.87 18.73
N PHE A 342 1.15 1.81 18.72
CA PHE A 342 0.88 3.23 18.75
C PHE A 342 0.47 3.74 17.37
N PHE A 343 -0.35 4.79 17.36
CA PHE A 343 -0.68 5.57 16.19
C PHE A 343 -0.91 7.04 16.56
N TYR A 344 -0.78 7.94 15.58
CA TYR A 344 -0.71 9.37 15.81
C TYR A 344 -1.68 10.18 14.96
N VAL A 345 -2.18 11.27 15.54
CA VAL A 345 -2.97 12.32 14.89
C VAL A 345 -2.37 13.68 15.26
N GLY A 346 -2.17 14.56 14.29
CA GLY A 346 -1.63 15.91 14.55
C GLY A 346 -1.22 16.65 13.29
N GLY A 347 -0.28 17.58 13.44
CA GLY A 347 0.29 18.38 12.35
C GLY A 347 1.46 17.70 11.63
N TYR A 348 2.56 18.42 11.50
CA TYR A 348 3.83 17.91 11.00
C TYR A 348 4.33 16.73 11.83
N LYS A 349 4.97 15.78 11.15
CA LYS A 349 5.48 14.54 11.74
C LYS A 349 6.86 14.75 12.35
N GLN A 350 6.98 15.74 13.24
CA GLN A 350 8.24 16.13 13.88
C GLN A 350 8.17 15.91 15.39
N ILE A 351 9.27 15.46 16.00
CA ILE A 351 9.27 15.05 17.41
C ILE A 351 8.95 16.19 18.37
N ASN A 352 9.48 17.39 18.12
CA ASN A 352 9.31 18.57 18.97
C ASN A 352 9.59 19.86 18.19
N GLY A 353 8.60 20.37 17.43
CA GLY A 353 8.66 21.67 16.76
C GLY A 353 9.56 21.75 15.52
N ILE A 354 9.70 22.97 14.97
CA ILE A 354 10.35 23.24 13.67
C ILE A 354 11.76 22.66 13.60
N GLY A 355 12.02 21.88 12.55
CA GLY A 355 13.36 21.36 12.24
C GLY A 355 13.83 20.26 13.19
N SER A 356 12.94 19.77 14.06
CA SER A 356 13.24 18.62 14.90
C SER A 356 13.17 17.30 14.12
N ARG A 357 13.65 16.23 14.74
CA ARG A 357 13.69 14.87 14.16
C ARG A 357 12.36 14.51 13.51
N ASP A 358 12.44 14.10 12.25
CA ASP A 358 11.32 13.51 11.53
C ASP A 358 10.94 12.16 12.15
N ILE A 359 9.65 11.99 12.43
CA ILE A 359 9.04 10.78 12.94
C ILE A 359 7.99 10.24 11.97
N SER A 360 8.16 10.51 10.67
CA SER A 360 7.21 10.10 9.63
C SER A 360 7.12 8.60 9.42
N GLN A 361 8.13 7.85 9.87
CA GLN A 361 8.17 6.38 9.88
C GLN A 361 7.19 5.74 10.86
N THR A 362 6.61 6.51 11.77
CA THR A 362 5.60 6.01 12.72
C THR A 362 4.21 5.96 12.09
N ASN A 363 3.26 5.31 12.75
CA ASN A 363 1.91 5.14 12.22
C ASN A 363 1.06 6.41 12.38
N TRP A 364 1.21 7.36 11.45
CA TRP A 364 0.36 8.55 11.36
C TRP A 364 -0.89 8.27 10.54
N VAL A 365 -2.02 8.13 11.23
CA VAL A 365 -3.31 7.84 10.58
C VAL A 365 -3.97 9.11 10.04
N VAL A 366 -3.64 10.26 10.64
CA VAL A 366 -4.00 11.60 10.14
C VAL A 366 -2.85 12.57 10.42
N SER A 367 -2.43 13.31 9.39
CA SER A 367 -1.54 14.47 9.52
C SER A 367 -2.16 15.62 8.75
N LYS A 368 -2.60 16.65 9.48
CA LYS A 368 -3.30 17.81 8.92
C LYS A 368 -2.71 19.08 9.51
N LEU A 369 -2.35 20.02 8.64
CA LEU A 369 -1.86 21.34 9.03
C LEU A 369 -3.02 22.21 9.53
N TYR A 370 -3.38 22.07 10.80
CA TYR A 370 -4.52 22.71 11.46
C TYR A 370 -4.40 24.23 11.61
N ALA A 371 -3.20 24.80 11.50
CA ALA A 371 -3.02 26.26 11.40
C ALA A 371 -3.39 26.81 10.01
N SER A 372 -3.47 25.94 9.00
CA SER A 372 -3.82 26.32 7.63
C SER A 372 -5.20 25.83 7.21
N ASN A 373 -5.73 24.80 7.88
CA ASN A 373 -6.96 24.10 7.52
C ASN A 373 -7.93 24.02 8.71
N GLY A 374 -9.22 24.22 8.46
CA GLY A 374 -10.26 23.97 9.47
C GLY A 374 -10.39 22.48 9.79
N GLY A 375 -11.08 22.18 10.89
CA GLY A 375 -11.37 20.82 11.29
C GLY A 375 -12.32 20.14 10.30
N ASP A 376 -12.34 18.80 10.33
CA ASP A 376 -13.21 18.01 9.47
C ASP A 376 -14.69 18.27 9.77
N ASP A 377 -15.54 18.05 8.77
CA ASP A 377 -16.98 18.25 8.83
C ASP A 377 -17.40 19.68 9.26
N GLY A 378 -16.53 20.67 9.04
CA GLY A 378 -16.75 22.06 9.44
C GLY A 378 -16.63 22.31 10.96
N ILE A 379 -16.14 21.34 11.73
CA ILE A 379 -16.02 21.46 13.19
C ILE A 379 -14.61 21.93 13.57
N GLY A 380 -14.53 23.23 13.81
CA GLY A 380 -13.31 23.91 14.26
C GLY A 380 -12.71 24.81 13.19
N THR A 381 -12.40 26.05 13.56
CA THR A 381 -11.68 26.97 12.68
C THR A 381 -10.18 26.68 12.69
N LYS A 382 -9.42 27.33 11.79
CA LYS A 382 -7.96 27.22 11.78
C LYS A 382 -7.42 27.69 13.13
N THR A 383 -6.50 26.95 13.71
CA THR A 383 -5.96 27.25 15.05
C THR A 383 -4.44 27.09 15.06
N SER A 384 -3.74 27.91 15.84
CA SER A 384 -2.32 27.71 16.10
C SER A 384 -2.06 26.97 17.42
N ASN A 385 -3.10 26.55 18.14
CA ASN A 385 -3.01 25.92 19.45
C ASN A 385 -4.09 24.83 19.55
N LEU A 386 -3.79 23.68 18.95
CA LEU A 386 -4.69 22.53 18.82
C LEU A 386 -4.99 21.89 20.17
N LEU A 387 -3.96 21.79 21.01
CA LEU A 387 -3.97 21.21 22.34
C LEU A 387 -3.77 22.33 23.35
N GLY A 388 -4.88 22.88 23.86
CA GLY A 388 -4.85 24.06 24.73
C GLY A 388 -3.85 23.96 25.89
N ASN A 389 -2.93 24.93 26.00
CA ASN A 389 -1.87 25.01 27.01
C ASN A 389 -2.01 26.27 27.92
N SER A 390 -3.14 26.98 27.83
CA SER A 390 -3.40 28.24 28.56
C SER A 390 -3.60 28.13 30.08
N GLY A 391 -3.54 26.92 30.64
CA GLY A 391 -3.93 26.66 32.03
C GLY A 391 -5.43 26.49 32.26
N ASN A 392 -6.30 26.78 31.27
CA ASN A 392 -7.71 26.38 31.32
C ASN A 392 -7.87 24.90 30.95
N PRO A 393 -9.01 24.25 31.30
CA PRO A 393 -9.20 22.86 30.92
C PRO A 393 -9.17 22.69 29.40
N ALA A 394 -8.40 21.72 28.95
CA ALA A 394 -8.38 21.22 27.59
C ALA A 394 -8.71 19.71 27.60
N GLY A 395 -9.07 19.17 26.45
CA GLY A 395 -9.63 17.83 26.36
C GLY A 395 -9.27 17.15 25.05
N ILE A 396 -9.13 15.83 25.11
CA ILE A 396 -8.88 14.96 23.95
C ILE A 396 -9.89 13.81 24.04
N ALA A 397 -10.60 13.54 22.95
CA ALA A 397 -11.48 12.39 22.82
C ALA A 397 -11.30 11.70 21.47
N ILE A 398 -11.40 10.38 21.47
CA ILE A 398 -11.42 9.56 20.26
C ILE A 398 -12.73 8.78 20.20
N PHE A 399 -13.45 8.87 19.08
CA PHE A 399 -14.72 8.21 18.84
C PHE A 399 -14.57 7.13 17.77
N PRO A 400 -15.15 5.94 17.95
CA PRO A 400 -15.13 4.85 16.96
C PRO A 400 -16.17 5.05 15.84
N PHE A 401 -16.44 6.31 15.50
CA PHE A 401 -17.37 6.76 14.48
C PHE A 401 -17.12 8.26 14.21
N THR A 402 -17.65 8.78 13.10
CA THR A 402 -17.51 10.19 12.71
C THR A 402 -18.70 11.06 13.09
N ASN A 403 -19.91 10.49 13.12
CA ASN A 403 -21.11 11.22 13.53
C ASN A 403 -21.21 11.25 15.06
N VAL A 404 -20.78 12.37 15.67
CA VAL A 404 -20.79 12.58 17.12
C VAL A 404 -21.96 13.47 17.48
N GLU A 405 -22.73 13.07 18.49
CA GLU A 405 -23.82 13.84 19.08
C GLU A 405 -23.46 14.22 20.52
N LEU A 406 -24.29 15.06 21.14
CA LEU A 406 -24.02 15.61 22.48
C LEU A 406 -23.69 14.54 23.54
N LYS A 407 -24.34 13.37 23.49
CA LYS A 407 -24.14 12.27 24.46
C LYS A 407 -23.42 11.05 23.84
N SER A 408 -22.83 11.18 22.66
CA SER A 408 -22.02 10.12 22.08
C SER A 408 -20.90 9.72 23.03
N VAL A 409 -20.68 8.42 23.18
CA VAL A 409 -19.66 7.89 24.08
C VAL A 409 -18.36 7.69 23.28
N PRO A 410 -17.26 8.37 23.64
CA PRO A 410 -15.96 8.15 23.01
C PRO A 410 -15.41 6.75 23.37
N SER A 411 -14.50 6.26 22.54
CA SER A 411 -13.64 5.13 22.86
C SER A 411 -12.73 5.47 24.04
N ASP A 412 -12.19 6.69 24.11
CA ASP A 412 -11.48 7.16 25.30
C ASP A 412 -11.48 8.68 25.35
N VAL A 413 -11.32 9.23 26.56
CA VAL A 413 -11.36 10.67 26.82
C VAL A 413 -10.47 11.03 27.99
N ILE A 414 -9.75 12.14 27.87
CA ILE A 414 -9.06 12.78 28.97
C ILE A 414 -9.29 14.30 28.97
N PHE A 415 -9.13 14.90 30.14
CA PHE A 415 -9.06 16.35 30.31
C PHE A 415 -7.82 16.69 31.12
N TYR A 416 -7.21 17.83 30.83
CA TYR A 416 -6.00 18.29 31.47
C TYR A 416 -6.01 19.82 31.64
N GLY A 417 -5.10 20.34 32.47
CA GLY A 417 -4.99 21.77 32.74
C GLY A 417 -5.67 22.16 34.05
N GLY A 418 -6.25 23.36 34.09
CA GLY A 418 -6.82 23.94 35.30
C GLY A 418 -8.28 23.56 35.56
N ALA A 419 -8.76 23.94 36.74
CA ALA A 419 -10.09 23.56 37.20
C ALA A 419 -11.21 24.57 36.83
N GLY A 420 -10.91 25.64 36.10
CA GLY A 420 -11.86 26.71 35.77
C GLY A 420 -12.71 26.43 34.52
N GLY A 421 -13.49 27.43 34.10
CA GLY A 421 -14.16 27.43 32.79
C GLY A 421 -15.52 26.72 32.72
N SER A 422 -16.26 27.03 31.66
CA SER A 422 -17.63 26.55 31.41
C SER A 422 -17.61 25.22 30.66
N MET A 423 -17.26 24.13 31.35
CA MET A 423 -17.15 22.79 30.75
C MET A 423 -18.44 21.98 30.80
N TYR A 424 -19.29 22.24 31.79
CA TYR A 424 -20.61 21.62 31.94
C TYR A 424 -21.53 22.54 32.75
N GLY A 425 -22.77 22.63 32.29
CA GLY A 425 -23.84 23.38 32.93
C GLY A 425 -25.09 23.34 32.07
N ASN A 426 -26.26 23.60 32.66
CA ASN A 426 -27.55 23.57 31.95
C ASN A 426 -27.82 22.26 31.16
N GLY A 427 -27.28 21.13 31.62
CA GLY A 427 -27.49 19.81 31.00
C GLY A 427 -26.68 19.55 29.73
N VAL A 428 -25.72 20.42 29.39
CA VAL A 428 -24.83 20.26 28.23
C VAL A 428 -23.35 20.30 28.67
N GLY A 429 -22.49 19.61 27.94
CA GLY A 429 -21.08 19.45 28.29
C GLY A 429 -20.34 18.61 27.26
N TYR A 430 -19.04 18.40 27.49
CA TYR A 430 -18.27 17.42 26.73
C TYR A 430 -18.59 16.01 27.23
N SER A 431 -19.08 15.14 26.35
CA SER A 431 -19.42 13.77 26.71
C SER A 431 -18.17 12.96 27.07
N ILE A 432 -18.36 11.99 27.96
CA ILE A 432 -17.30 11.10 28.46
C ILE A 432 -17.60 9.63 28.16
N CYS A 433 -16.60 8.77 28.39
CA CYS A 433 -16.78 7.33 28.53
C CYS A 433 -16.53 6.90 29.97
N SER A 434 -16.94 5.68 30.32
CA SER A 434 -16.52 5.09 31.59
C SER A 434 -15.09 4.58 31.44
N ASN A 435 -14.13 5.20 32.11
CA ASN A 435 -12.73 4.81 32.11
C ASN A 435 -12.15 4.95 33.53
N ASP A 436 -10.84 5.02 33.66
CA ASP A 436 -10.12 5.15 34.93
C ASP A 436 -10.25 6.53 35.61
N PHE A 437 -10.80 7.53 34.91
CA PHE A 437 -11.05 8.88 35.43
C PHE A 437 -12.53 9.16 35.64
N TYR A 438 -13.39 8.62 34.77
CA TYR A 438 -14.78 9.02 34.67
C TYR A 438 -15.71 7.82 34.65
N ASN A 439 -16.97 8.06 35.02
CA ASN A 439 -18.03 7.07 34.95
C ASN A 439 -19.30 7.71 34.38
N LEU A 440 -19.94 7.02 33.43
CA LEU A 440 -21.21 7.47 32.85
C LEU A 440 -22.36 7.52 33.87
N LYS A 441 -22.24 6.80 34.98
CA LYS A 441 -23.27 6.76 36.04
C LYS A 441 -22.67 6.94 37.44
N ASP A 442 -23.44 7.55 38.34
CA ASP A 442 -23.21 7.53 39.80
C ASP A 442 -24.39 6.79 40.44
N GLY A 443 -24.20 5.51 40.75
CA GLY A 443 -25.32 4.61 41.05
C GLY A 443 -26.29 4.53 39.87
N ASN A 444 -27.52 4.98 40.08
CA ASN A 444 -28.57 5.01 39.04
C ASN A 444 -28.66 6.35 38.30
N THR A 445 -27.88 7.36 38.69
CA THR A 445 -27.94 8.70 38.10
C THR A 445 -26.98 8.82 36.93
N ASP A 446 -27.49 9.20 35.75
CA ASP A 446 -26.66 9.46 34.58
C ASP A 446 -25.82 10.74 34.77
N GLN A 447 -24.53 10.64 34.49
CA GLN A 447 -23.58 11.74 34.48
C GLN A 447 -22.69 11.70 33.23
N PRO A 448 -23.25 11.80 32.01
CA PRO A 448 -22.53 11.58 30.76
C PRO A 448 -21.50 12.67 30.40
N PHE A 449 -21.36 13.74 31.20
CA PHE A 449 -20.48 14.86 30.89
C PHE A 449 -19.33 15.04 31.86
N PHE A 450 -18.21 15.57 31.35
CA PHE A 450 -17.12 16.05 32.19
C PHE A 450 -17.59 17.17 33.12
N ARG A 451 -17.20 17.11 34.39
CA ARG A 451 -17.66 17.95 35.52
C ARG A 451 -19.11 17.80 35.94
N GLN A 452 -19.86 16.88 35.36
CA GLN A 452 -21.15 16.50 35.91
C GLN A 452 -20.93 15.53 37.08
N GLY A 453 -21.55 15.82 38.23
CA GLY A 453 -21.49 14.93 39.40
C GLY A 453 -20.06 14.67 39.87
N LYS A 454 -19.63 13.40 39.86
CA LYS A 454 -18.31 12.96 40.33
C LYS A 454 -17.23 12.98 39.25
N ASN A 455 -17.56 13.34 38.00
CA ASN A 455 -16.63 13.35 36.88
C ASN A 455 -15.72 14.58 36.87
N THR A 456 -14.99 14.81 37.97
CA THR A 456 -14.16 16.01 38.19
C THR A 456 -12.67 15.77 38.03
N ALA A 457 -12.23 14.52 37.79
CA ALA A 457 -10.83 14.19 37.61
C ALA A 457 -10.23 14.96 36.44
N ILE A 458 -9.03 15.51 36.61
CA ILE A 458 -8.32 16.27 35.58
C ILE A 458 -6.82 16.04 35.71
N LEU A 459 -6.13 15.92 34.59
CA LEU A 459 -4.68 15.75 34.53
C LEU A 459 -3.96 17.09 34.65
N GLN A 460 -2.68 17.04 35.02
CA GLN A 460 -1.85 18.24 35.14
C GLN A 460 -1.68 18.93 33.77
N LEU A 461 -1.40 20.24 33.81
CA LEU A 461 -1.03 20.98 32.61
C LEU A 461 0.27 20.39 32.03
N PRO A 462 0.34 20.14 30.70
CA PRO A 462 1.55 19.69 30.03
C PRO A 462 2.71 20.65 30.25
N GLY A 463 3.92 20.11 30.32
CA GLY A 463 5.14 20.91 30.34
C GLY A 463 5.53 21.42 28.95
N ILE A 464 6.21 22.55 28.92
CA ILE A 464 6.82 23.13 27.72
C ILE A 464 7.92 22.20 27.20
N ASN A 465 8.00 22.00 25.89
CA ASN A 465 8.98 21.11 25.25
C ASN A 465 8.97 19.70 25.82
N ALA A 466 7.81 19.21 26.27
CA ALA A 466 7.72 17.92 26.93
C ALA A 466 6.53 17.10 26.43
N PHE A 467 6.80 15.84 26.12
CA PHE A 467 5.75 14.90 25.80
C PHE A 467 5.06 14.46 27.09
N SER A 468 3.73 14.60 27.13
CA SER A 468 2.90 14.05 28.19
C SER A 468 2.61 12.59 27.89
N TYR A 469 2.91 11.70 28.83
CA TYR A 469 2.53 10.29 28.73
C TYR A 469 1.74 9.87 29.97
N LEU A 470 0.79 8.96 29.78
CA LEU A 470 -0.28 8.71 30.75
C LEU A 470 -0.13 7.39 31.52
N GLY A 471 0.76 6.50 31.10
CA GLY A 471 1.00 5.24 31.80
C GLY A 471 -0.26 4.38 31.96
N GLY A 472 -0.37 3.71 33.11
CA GLY A 472 -1.47 2.79 33.40
C GLY A 472 -1.35 1.44 32.68
N VAL A 473 -2.24 0.52 33.03
CA VAL A 473 -2.31 -0.82 32.43
C VAL A 473 -3.75 -1.10 32.04
N TYR A 474 -3.98 -1.32 30.75
CA TYR A 474 -5.27 -1.67 30.17
C TYR A 474 -5.31 -3.17 29.87
N ASP A 475 -6.35 -3.84 30.36
CA ASP A 475 -6.64 -5.23 30.07
C ASP A 475 -7.61 -5.29 28.89
N ALA A 476 -7.10 -5.73 27.73
CA ALA A 476 -7.85 -5.81 26.48
C ALA A 476 -8.98 -6.84 26.52
N LYS A 477 -8.84 -7.89 27.33
CA LYS A 477 -9.84 -8.96 27.44
C LYS A 477 -10.95 -8.57 28.41
N ALA A 478 -10.59 -8.03 29.57
CA ALA A 478 -11.55 -7.50 30.53
C ALA A 478 -12.12 -6.13 30.11
N LYS A 479 -11.55 -5.52 29.06
CA LYS A 479 -11.95 -4.22 28.50
C LYS A 479 -11.96 -3.08 29.52
N LYS A 480 -10.97 -3.07 30.42
CA LYS A 480 -10.88 -2.10 31.52
C LYS A 480 -9.45 -1.77 31.89
N TRP A 481 -9.27 -0.58 32.47
CA TRP A 481 -8.03 -0.22 33.16
C TRP A 481 -7.92 -1.00 34.47
N ILE A 482 -6.84 -1.76 34.65
CA ILE A 482 -6.52 -2.43 35.92
C ILE A 482 -5.52 -1.61 36.76
N THR A 483 -4.80 -0.70 36.12
CA THR A 483 -4.01 0.34 36.78
C THR A 483 -4.38 1.66 36.13
N LYS A 484 -4.87 2.58 36.95
CA LYS A 484 -5.25 3.93 36.54
C LYS A 484 -4.06 4.67 35.92
N ARG A 485 -4.33 5.47 34.89
CA ARG A 485 -3.35 6.36 34.26
C ARG A 485 -2.96 7.49 35.20
N ALA A 486 -1.71 7.93 35.06
CA ALA A 486 -1.16 9.08 35.75
C ALA A 486 -0.41 9.95 34.73
N HIS A 487 -0.64 11.26 34.76
CA HIS A 487 0.12 12.19 33.93
C HIS A 487 1.57 12.23 34.38
N ASN A 488 2.46 12.11 33.41
CA ASN A 488 3.89 12.26 33.56
C ASN A 488 4.44 13.00 32.34
N SER A 489 5.66 13.53 32.42
CA SER A 489 6.29 14.22 31.31
C SER A 489 7.70 13.72 31.03
N VAL A 490 8.10 13.78 29.76
CA VAL A 490 9.48 13.57 29.30
C VAL A 490 9.88 14.77 28.46
N ALA A 491 10.98 15.42 28.84
CA ALA A 491 11.52 16.54 28.08
C ALA A 491 11.98 16.06 26.70
N LEU A 492 11.70 16.87 25.68
CA LEU A 492 12.09 16.65 24.30
C LEU A 492 13.00 17.78 23.83
N GLY A 493 14.13 17.42 23.23
CA GLY A 493 14.94 18.32 22.40
C GLY A 493 14.64 18.11 20.92
N THR A 494 15.19 18.96 20.06
CA THR A 494 15.03 18.84 18.60
C THR A 494 15.63 17.54 18.03
N THR A 495 16.60 16.94 18.72
CA THR A 495 17.28 15.69 18.32
C THR A 495 16.79 14.44 19.06
N SER A 496 15.83 14.60 19.98
CA SER A 496 15.28 13.51 20.81
C SER A 496 14.93 12.29 19.97
N PRO A 497 15.35 11.06 20.37
CA PRO A 497 15.00 9.86 19.64
C PRO A 497 13.52 9.51 19.87
N LEU A 498 12.93 8.86 18.87
CA LEU A 498 11.55 8.38 18.93
C LEU A 498 11.31 7.43 20.11
N THR A 499 12.32 6.65 20.50
CA THR A 499 12.26 5.71 21.63
C THR A 499 11.90 6.39 22.95
N LEU A 500 12.10 7.71 23.11
CA LEU A 500 11.64 8.45 24.30
C LEU A 500 10.12 8.46 24.47
N ILE A 501 9.36 8.30 23.38
CA ILE A 501 7.89 8.35 23.40
C ILE A 501 7.23 7.03 22.97
N GLU A 502 7.98 6.03 22.50
CA GLU A 502 7.44 4.73 22.09
C GLU A 502 7.99 3.54 22.88
N GLU A 503 9.13 3.65 23.55
CA GLU A 503 9.72 2.54 24.29
C GLU A 503 9.75 2.81 25.79
N PRO A 504 9.63 1.76 26.63
CA PRO A 504 10.00 1.87 28.03
C PRO A 504 11.50 2.18 28.10
N LEU A 505 11.87 3.40 28.47
CA LEU A 505 13.24 3.67 28.87
C LEU A 505 13.56 2.78 30.08
N GLU A 506 14.75 2.17 30.13
CA GLU A 506 15.15 1.13 31.11
C GLU A 506 14.96 1.51 32.59
N ASN A 507 14.57 2.76 32.89
CA ASN A 507 14.25 3.25 34.24
C ASN A 507 12.87 3.95 34.37
N LYS A 508 11.88 3.69 33.49
CA LYS A 508 10.52 4.27 33.60
C LYS A 508 9.40 3.22 33.42
N PRO A 509 8.70 2.78 34.49
CA PRO A 509 7.57 1.84 34.42
C PRO A 509 6.28 2.42 33.79
N ALA A 510 6.36 3.56 33.09
CA ALA A 510 5.28 4.54 33.00
C ALA A 510 4.68 4.78 31.60
N MET A 511 5.04 4.00 30.57
CA MET A 511 4.25 3.96 29.32
C MET A 511 2.99 3.12 29.52
N THR A 512 1.90 3.49 28.83
CA THR A 512 0.67 2.71 28.86
C THR A 512 0.95 1.28 28.38
N LYS A 513 0.53 0.30 29.17
CA LYS A 513 0.69 -1.12 28.84
C LYS A 513 -0.64 -1.73 28.45
N LEU A 514 -0.61 -2.58 27.44
CA LEU A 514 -1.72 -3.45 27.05
C LEU A 514 -1.43 -4.88 27.51
N ILE A 515 -2.35 -5.48 28.26
CA ILE A 515 -2.32 -6.91 28.61
C ILE A 515 -3.56 -7.62 28.05
N ASN A 516 -3.54 -8.96 28.09
CA ASN A 516 -4.59 -9.84 27.57
C ASN A 516 -5.21 -10.71 28.64
#